data_AF-A0A455UFM0-F1
#
_entry.id   AF-A0A455UFM0-F1
#
_cell.length_a   1.000
_cell.length_b   1.000
_cell.length_c   1.000
_cell.angle_alpha   90.00
_cell.angle_beta   90.00
_cell.angle_gamma   90.00
#
_symmetry.space_group_name_H-M   'P 1'
#
loop_
_entity.id
_entity.type
_entity.pdbx_description
1 polymer ?
#
loop_
_entity_poly.entity_id
_entity_poly.type
_entity_poly.pdbx_seq_one_letter_code
_entity_poly.pdbx_strand_id
1 'polypeptide(L)'
;MQMLLEQTRIALFAIDEAHCVSQWGHDFRPEYRQLSQLHQRFPQVPRIALTATADVPTRGDIIEHLQLQEAALYNSGFDRPNIRYHIAENQGNAKEQLLRFIRDNHDGEAGIVYCLSGARWKRPPPGWNARG
;
A
#
# COMPACT_ATOMS: atom_id res chain seq x y z
N MET A 1 14.58 0.94 -25.82
CA MET A 1 14.74 0.53 -24.41
C MET A 1 15.71 -0.65 -24.25
N GLN A 2 15.53 -1.76 -24.97
CA GLN A 2 16.34 -2.98 -24.77
C GLN A 2 17.84 -2.81 -25.08
N MET A 3 18.20 -2.26 -26.24
CA MET A 3 19.62 -2.02 -26.56
C MET A 3 20.32 -1.07 -25.58
N LEU A 4 19.58 -0.12 -24.99
CA LEU A 4 20.13 0.83 -24.02
C LEU A 4 20.52 0.14 -22.71
N LEU A 5 19.65 -0.75 -22.21
CA LEU A 5 19.89 -1.48 -20.97
C LEU A 5 21.06 -2.46 -21.12
N GLU A 6 21.18 -3.14 -22.26
CA GLU A 6 22.29 -4.06 -22.54
C GLU A 6 23.64 -3.35 -22.68
N GLN A 7 23.64 -2.10 -23.11
CA GLN A 7 24.85 -1.28 -23.26
C GLN A 7 25.23 -0.51 -21.99
N THR A 8 24.40 -0.59 -20.95
CA THR A 8 24.61 0.13 -19.69
C THR A 8 25.05 -0.85 -18.61
N ARG A 9 26.00 -0.44 -17.76
CA ARG A 9 26.32 -1.18 -16.54
C ARG A 9 25.21 -0.97 -15.51
N ILE A 10 24.27 -1.90 -15.44
CA ILE A 10 23.15 -1.85 -14.49
C ILE A 10 23.61 -2.35 -13.12
N ALA A 11 23.32 -1.56 -12.07
CA ALA A 11 23.65 -1.93 -10.70
C ALA A 11 22.61 -2.86 -10.07
N LEU A 12 21.32 -2.60 -10.29
CA LEU A 12 20.20 -3.39 -9.76
C LEU A 12 18.90 -3.10 -10.51
N PHE A 13 17.92 -4.00 -10.39
CA PHE A 13 16.51 -3.73 -10.69
C PHE A 13 15.69 -3.70 -9.41
N ALA A 14 14.93 -2.62 -9.21
CA ALA A 14 13.94 -2.52 -8.16
C ALA A 14 12.55 -2.57 -8.78
N ILE A 15 11.74 -3.53 -8.34
CA ILE A 15 10.36 -3.74 -8.78
C ILE A 15 9.47 -3.30 -7.63
N ASP A 16 8.94 -2.08 -7.73
CA ASP A 16 7.99 -1.54 -6.76
C ASP A 16 6.57 -2.07 -7.05
N GLU A 17 5.70 -2.05 -6.04
CA GLU A 17 4.34 -2.62 -6.09
C GLU A 17 4.29 -4.05 -6.66
N ALA A 18 5.23 -4.90 -6.22
CA ALA A 18 5.39 -6.25 -6.76
C ALA A 18 4.12 -7.11 -6.65
N HIS A 19 3.19 -6.77 -5.74
CA HIS A 19 1.89 -7.43 -5.61
C HIS A 19 1.06 -7.39 -6.90
N CYS A 20 1.31 -6.44 -7.80
CA CYS A 20 0.63 -6.35 -9.09
C CYS A 20 0.81 -7.58 -9.99
N VAL A 21 1.80 -8.44 -9.71
CA VAL A 21 2.02 -9.69 -10.47
C VAL A 21 1.01 -10.79 -10.12
N SER A 22 0.39 -10.71 -8.95
CA SER A 22 -0.55 -11.70 -8.43
C SER A 22 -1.99 -11.32 -8.79
N GLN A 23 -2.76 -12.31 -9.27
CA GLN A 23 -4.20 -12.15 -9.50
C GLN A 23 -5.02 -12.06 -8.20
N TRP A 24 -4.41 -12.48 -7.08
CA TRP A 24 -4.97 -12.37 -5.74
C TRP A 24 -4.63 -11.03 -5.08
N GLY A 25 -3.69 -10.29 -5.67
CA GLY A 25 -3.35 -8.92 -5.28
C GLY A 25 -4.48 -7.93 -5.61
N HIS A 26 -4.53 -6.85 -4.84
CA HIS A 26 -5.58 -5.83 -4.96
C HIS A 26 -5.49 -4.92 -6.21
N ASP A 27 -4.41 -5.03 -7.00
CA ASP A 27 -4.20 -4.28 -8.25
C ASP A 27 -3.43 -5.13 -9.28
N PHE A 28 -4.02 -6.24 -9.74
CA PHE A 28 -3.37 -7.13 -10.71
C PHE A 28 -3.12 -6.45 -12.07
N ARG A 29 -1.88 -6.55 -12.57
CA ARG A 29 -1.44 -6.03 -13.86
C ARG A 29 -0.73 -7.13 -14.66
N PRO A 30 -1.32 -7.63 -15.76
CA PRO A 30 -0.72 -8.70 -16.58
C PRO A 30 0.72 -8.40 -17.05
N GLU A 31 1.05 -7.13 -17.28
CA GLU A 31 2.36 -6.66 -17.73
C GLU A 31 3.45 -6.95 -16.70
N TYR A 32 3.14 -7.00 -15.40
CA TYR A 32 4.11 -7.29 -14.35
C TYR A 32 4.68 -8.71 -14.46
N ARG A 33 3.92 -9.67 -15.00
CA ARG A 33 4.42 -11.03 -15.24
C ARG A 33 5.53 -11.06 -16.29
N GLN A 34 5.56 -10.08 -17.19
CA GLN A 34 6.59 -9.97 -18.21
C GLN A 34 7.96 -9.55 -17.62
N LEU A 35 7.99 -9.06 -16.38
CA LEU A 35 9.23 -8.70 -15.67
C LEU A 35 10.12 -9.90 -15.32
N SER A 36 9.61 -11.13 -15.40
CA SER A 36 10.40 -12.36 -15.36
C SER A 36 11.59 -12.33 -16.35
N GLN A 37 11.43 -11.67 -17.50
CA GLN A 37 12.48 -11.50 -18.51
C GLN A 37 13.72 -10.77 -17.99
N LEU A 38 13.61 -9.97 -16.93
CA LEU A 38 14.75 -9.30 -16.30
C LEU A 38 15.76 -10.32 -15.78
N HIS A 39 15.30 -11.41 -15.16
CA HIS A 39 16.20 -12.47 -14.71
C HIS A 39 16.87 -13.20 -15.87
N GLN A 40 16.08 -13.53 -16.89
CA GLN A 40 16.54 -14.30 -18.04
C GLN A 40 17.63 -13.56 -18.82
N ARG A 41 17.51 -12.24 -18.95
CA ARG A 41 18.44 -11.40 -19.73
C ARG A 41 19.60 -10.85 -18.91
N PHE A 42 19.36 -10.56 -17.62
CA PHE A 42 20.35 -9.97 -16.73
C PHE A 42 20.52 -10.82 -15.47
N PRO A 43 20.89 -12.11 -15.59
CA PRO A 43 20.93 -13.04 -14.45
C PRO A 43 21.92 -12.62 -13.36
N GLN A 44 22.97 -11.87 -13.74
CA GLN A 44 24.00 -11.38 -12.83
C GLN A 44 23.65 -10.04 -12.16
N VAL A 45 22.57 -9.36 -12.59
CA VAL A 45 22.15 -8.09 -12.00
C VAL A 45 21.22 -8.37 -10.81
N PRO A 46 21.52 -7.86 -9.61
CA PRO A 46 20.66 -8.00 -8.44
C PRO A 46 19.25 -7.47 -8.67
N ARG A 47 18.27 -8.12 -8.03
CA ARG A 47 16.85 -7.76 -8.12
C ARG A 47 16.26 -7.66 -6.72
N ILE A 48 15.43 -6.64 -6.51
CA ILE A 48 14.63 -6.46 -5.30
C ILE A 48 13.17 -6.21 -5.70
N ALA A 49 12.25 -6.90 -5.03
CA ALA A 49 10.81 -6.70 -5.17
C ALA A 49 10.26 -6.13 -3.87
N LEU A 50 9.53 -5.02 -3.95
CA LEU A 50 9.00 -4.29 -2.80
C LEU A 50 7.47 -4.21 -2.90
N THR A 51 6.79 -4.37 -1.77
CA THR A 51 5.36 -4.13 -1.64
C THR A 51 5.02 -3.94 -0.17
N ALA A 52 4.06 -3.08 0.12
CA ALA A 52 3.48 -2.97 1.46
C ALA A 52 2.47 -4.09 1.73
N THR A 53 1.79 -4.57 0.70
CA THR A 53 0.67 -5.50 0.80
C THR A 53 1.02 -6.82 0.10
N ALA A 54 1.29 -7.87 0.88
CA ALA A 54 1.49 -9.22 0.37
C ALA A 54 1.10 -10.26 1.42
N ASP A 55 -0.13 -10.76 1.30
CA ASP A 55 -0.55 -11.96 2.01
C ASP A 55 0.26 -13.19 1.54
N VAL A 56 0.05 -14.32 2.19
CA VAL A 56 0.83 -15.54 1.91
C VAL A 56 0.70 -15.99 0.44
N PRO A 57 -0.50 -16.05 -0.16
CA PRO A 57 -0.65 -16.37 -1.59
C PRO A 57 0.03 -15.35 -2.51
N THR A 58 -0.19 -14.05 -2.30
CA THR A 58 0.41 -12.99 -3.13
C THR A 58 1.93 -13.07 -3.11
N ARG A 59 2.52 -13.39 -1.96
CA ARG A 59 3.96 -13.56 -1.83
C ARG A 59 4.49 -14.76 -2.62
N GLY A 60 3.76 -15.87 -2.62
CA GLY A 60 4.08 -17.04 -3.45
C GLY A 60 4.13 -16.66 -4.93
N ASP A 61 3.08 -15.98 -5.41
CA ASP A 61 2.99 -15.50 -6.79
C ASP A 61 4.13 -14.53 -7.16
N ILE A 62 4.52 -13.62 -6.25
CA ILE A 62 5.67 -12.72 -6.44
C ILE A 62 6.95 -13.53 -6.62
N ILE A 63 7.22 -14.49 -5.74
CA ILE A 63 8.43 -15.30 -5.78
C ILE A 63 8.48 -16.13 -7.07
N GLU A 64 7.37 -16.74 -7.45
CA GLU A 64 7.26 -17.57 -8.64
C GLU A 64 7.44 -16.74 -9.92
N HIS A 65 6.60 -15.73 -10.12
CA HIS A 65 6.54 -14.98 -11.37
C HIS A 65 7.75 -14.07 -11.57
N LEU A 66 8.37 -13.56 -10.51
CA LEU A 66 9.59 -12.76 -10.62
C LEU A 66 10.86 -13.60 -10.49
N GLN A 67 10.76 -14.93 -10.35
CA GLN A 67 11.91 -15.84 -10.22
C GLN A 67 12.85 -15.43 -9.07
N LEU A 68 12.30 -15.38 -7.86
CA LEU A 68 12.98 -14.96 -6.61
C LEU A 68 13.08 -16.10 -5.59
N GLN A 69 13.07 -17.37 -6.01
CA GLN A 69 13.06 -18.54 -5.13
C GLN A 69 14.27 -18.57 -4.19
N GLU A 70 15.43 -18.12 -4.66
CA GLU A 70 16.69 -18.06 -3.91
C GLU A 70 16.88 -16.71 -3.18
N ALA A 71 15.92 -15.78 -3.28
CA ALA A 71 16.04 -14.46 -2.68
C ALA A 71 15.74 -14.51 -1.18
N ALA A 72 16.45 -13.69 -0.41
CA ALA A 72 16.10 -13.46 0.98
C ALA A 72 14.75 -12.76 1.09
N LEU A 73 13.88 -13.27 1.96
CA LEU A 73 12.57 -12.70 2.23
C LEU A 73 12.61 -11.89 3.54
N TYR A 74 12.33 -10.59 3.43
CA TYR A 74 12.20 -9.70 4.57
C TYR A 74 10.73 -9.30 4.76
N ASN A 75 10.17 -9.61 5.92
CA ASN A 75 8.82 -9.22 6.30
C ASN A 75 8.88 -8.43 7.61
N SER A 76 8.81 -7.10 7.53
CA SER A 76 8.62 -6.26 8.69
C SER A 76 7.14 -6.28 9.08
N GLY A 77 6.84 -6.49 10.36
CA GLY A 77 5.48 -6.47 10.86
C GLY A 77 4.74 -5.15 10.57
N PHE A 78 3.42 -5.22 10.57
CA PHE A 78 2.54 -4.07 10.33
C PHE A 78 2.21 -3.28 11.60
N ASP A 79 2.69 -3.75 12.76
CA ASP A 79 2.32 -3.18 14.04
C ASP A 79 2.81 -1.73 14.17
N ARG A 80 1.92 -0.89 14.71
CA ARG A 80 2.16 0.51 15.01
C ARG A 80 1.77 0.71 16.46
N PRO A 81 2.68 0.44 17.41
CA PRO A 81 2.35 0.48 18.85
C PRO A 81 1.93 1.87 19.33
N ASN A 82 2.18 2.91 18.52
CA ASN A 82 1.76 4.28 18.75
C ASN A 82 0.35 4.61 18.23
N ILE A 83 -0.36 3.68 17.59
CA ILE A 83 -1.73 3.86 17.08
C ILE A 83 -2.71 3.03 17.93
N ARG A 84 -3.74 3.68 18.48
CA ARG A 84 -4.79 3.02 19.27
C ARG A 84 -6.03 2.80 18.41
N TYR A 85 -6.55 1.57 18.40
CA TYR A 85 -7.80 1.23 17.72
C TYR A 85 -8.99 1.41 18.66
N HIS A 86 -9.95 2.22 18.24
CA HIS A 86 -11.23 2.42 18.94
C HIS A 86 -12.38 2.12 17.98
N ILE A 87 -13.29 1.24 18.39
CA ILE A 87 -14.48 0.86 17.62
C ILE A 87 -15.70 1.30 18.44
N ALA A 88 -16.60 2.06 17.82
CA ALA A 88 -17.85 2.50 18.43
C ALA A 88 -19.02 2.19 17.49
N GLU A 89 -20.13 1.73 18.05
CA GLU A 89 -21.35 1.47 17.29
C GLU A 89 -22.01 2.78 16.86
N ASN A 90 -22.43 2.82 15.59
CA ASN A 90 -23.18 3.95 15.06
C ASN A 90 -24.68 3.79 15.37
N GLN A 91 -25.17 4.54 16.35
CA GLN A 91 -26.57 4.55 16.77
C GLN A 91 -27.44 5.57 15.99
N GLY A 92 -26.99 5.98 14.81
CA GLY A 92 -27.65 7.01 13.98
C GLY A 92 -27.12 8.43 14.21
N ASN A 93 -26.22 8.63 15.16
CA ASN A 93 -25.65 9.93 15.55
C ASN A 93 -24.11 10.00 15.40
N ALA A 94 -23.54 9.24 14.46
CA ALA A 94 -22.09 9.17 14.24
C ALA A 94 -21.36 10.53 14.14
N LYS A 95 -22.00 11.57 13.59
CA LYS A 95 -21.40 12.92 13.50
C LYS A 95 -21.19 13.53 14.89
N GLU A 96 -22.19 13.43 15.77
CA GLU A 96 -22.11 13.97 17.13
C GLU A 96 -21.13 13.17 17.99
N GLN A 97 -21.11 11.85 17.83
CA GLN A 97 -20.12 10.97 18.46
C GLN A 97 -18.69 11.35 18.03
N LEU A 98 -18.45 11.52 16.73
CA LEU A 98 -17.14 11.94 16.20
C LEU A 98 -16.71 13.32 16.73
N LEU A 99 -17.61 14.31 16.74
CA LEU A 99 -17.29 15.65 17.24
C LEU A 99 -16.96 15.65 18.73
N ARG A 100 -17.68 14.85 19.51
CA ARG A 100 -17.41 14.68 20.93
C ARG A 100 -16.05 14.01 21.12
N PHE A 101 -15.76 12.94 20.39
CA PHE A 101 -14.45 12.28 20.43
C PHE A 101 -13.30 13.25 20.16
N ILE A 102 -13.41 14.10 19.12
CA ILE A 102 -12.37 15.07 18.78
C ILE A 102 -12.21 16.12 19.88
N ARG A 103 -13.30 16.74 20.35
CA ARG A 103 -13.21 17.77 21.40
C ARG A 103 -12.66 17.23 22.71
N ASP A 104 -13.06 16.02 23.08
CA ASP A 104 -12.71 15.46 24.38
C ASP A 104 -11.28 14.87 24.40
N ASN A 105 -10.72 14.48 23.24
CA ASN A 105 -9.45 13.73 23.18
C ASN A 105 -8.37 14.38 22.30
N HIS A 106 -8.73 15.24 21.35
CA HIS A 106 -7.84 15.71 20.27
C HIS A 106 -8.12 17.17 19.89
N ASP A 107 -8.50 18.03 20.85
CA ASP A 107 -8.79 19.44 20.58
C ASP A 107 -7.54 20.18 20.10
N GLY A 108 -7.67 20.90 18.98
CA GLY A 108 -6.54 21.59 18.33
C GLY A 108 -5.53 20.69 17.60
N GLU A 109 -5.73 19.37 17.57
CA GLU A 109 -4.85 18.43 16.87
C GLU A 109 -5.29 18.17 15.42
N ALA A 110 -4.35 17.75 14.57
CA ALA A 110 -4.63 17.36 13.19
C ALA A 110 -5.13 15.91 13.10
N GLY A 111 -6.11 15.65 12.23
CA GLY A 111 -6.66 14.31 12.01
C GLY A 111 -7.28 14.12 10.62
N ILE A 112 -7.51 12.87 10.23
CA ILE A 112 -8.11 12.50 8.94
C ILE A 112 -9.44 11.78 9.21
N VAL A 113 -10.50 12.20 8.53
CA VAL A 113 -11.82 11.53 8.58
C VAL A 113 -12.17 10.97 7.21
N TYR A 114 -12.17 9.64 7.12
CA TYR A 114 -12.58 8.93 5.91
C TYR A 114 -14.11 8.79 5.87
N CYS A 115 -14.71 9.13 4.72
CA CYS A 115 -16.13 8.95 4.44
C CYS A 115 -16.29 8.01 3.23
N LEU A 116 -17.23 7.07 3.29
CA LEU A 116 -17.51 6.13 2.19
C LEU A 116 -18.07 6.82 0.92
N SER A 117 -18.68 8.01 1.03
CA SER A 117 -19.18 8.74 -0.12
C SER A 117 -18.82 10.23 -0.08
N GLY A 118 -18.41 10.77 -1.23
CA GLY A 118 -18.06 12.19 -1.36
C GLY A 118 -19.21 13.15 -1.09
N ALA A 119 -20.46 12.69 -1.20
CA ALA A 119 -21.65 13.47 -0.84
C ALA A 119 -21.70 13.84 0.65
N ARG A 120 -21.10 13.01 1.52
CA ARG A 120 -21.07 13.22 2.99
C ARG A 120 -20.14 14.34 3.41
N TRP A 121 -19.04 14.56 2.67
CA TRP A 121 -18.08 15.64 2.91
C TRP A 121 -18.69 17.03 2.71
N LYS A 122 -19.62 17.18 1.77
CA LYS A 122 -20.22 18.49 1.40
C LYS A 122 -21.07 19.13 2.50
N ARG A 123 -21.33 18.44 3.61
CA ARG A 123 -22.05 18.96 4.78
C ARG A 123 -21.23 18.72 6.06
N PRO A 124 -20.13 19.48 6.25
CA PRO A 124 -19.41 19.45 7.51
C PRO A 124 -20.34 19.86 8.65
N PRO A 125 -20.16 19.32 9.86
CA PRO A 125 -20.94 19.74 11.01
C PRO A 125 -20.71 21.23 11.34
N PRO A 126 -21.68 21.89 12.00
CA PRO A 126 -21.50 23.27 12.47
C PRO A 126 -20.23 23.39 13.32
N GLY A 127 -19.37 24.37 13.01
CA GLY A 127 -18.08 24.58 13.68
C GLY A 127 -16.87 23.94 12.99
N TRP A 128 -17.07 23.14 11.94
CA TRP A 128 -15.97 22.66 11.08
C TRP A 128 -15.71 23.64 9.95
N ASN A 129 -14.63 24.41 10.05
CA ASN A 129 -14.10 25.15 8.90
C ASN A 129 -13.47 24.15 7.92
N ALA A 130 -14.20 23.79 6.87
CA ALA A 130 -13.64 23.07 5.71
C ALA A 130 -12.65 23.94 4.90
N ARG A 131 -12.29 25.12 5.41
CA ARG A 131 -11.28 26.04 4.89
C ARG A 131 -10.20 26.20 5.95
N GLY A 132 -9.11 25.46 5.78
CA GLY A 132 -7.80 26.11 5.89
C GLY A 132 -7.64 27.04 4.69
#